data_AF-A0AAV1DII5-F1
#
_entry.id   AF-A0AAV1DII5-F1
#
_cell.length_a   1.000
_cell.length_b   1.000
_cell.length_c   1.000
_cell.angle_alpha   90.00
_cell.angle_beta   90.00
_cell.angle_gamma   90.00
#
_symmetry.space_group_name_H-M   'P 1'
#
loop_
_entity.id
_entity.type
_entity.pdbx_description
1 polymer ?
#
loop_
_entity_poly.entity_id
_entity_poly.type
_entity_poly.pdbx_seq_one_letter_code
_entity_poly.pdbx_strand_id
1 'polypeptide(L)'
;MFGLGFLQSPTFTLPFEVSKMCPAACFGVKPSYEIGNIGSFLPQKCTRSNSIRAEVLIADPKRGERVFPELTIQGIPRDDFHISEIVKKQSQTNGFFRKGSLRKVNFNPMFLEEAYQRCQIICAEYAKTFYLGTRLMTEERQRAIWAIYVWCRRTDELVDGPNADYISSTALDRWEERTEDIFRGRPYDMLDAALADTVSKFPLDIKPFKDMIEGMRMDTWKSRYENFEELCLYCYYVAGTVGLMSVPVMGIAPESAVSSQSIYDAAVYLGIGNQLTNILRDVGEE
;
A
#
# COMPACT_ATOMS: atom_id res chain seq x y z
N MET A 1 6.50 4.36 19.43
CA MET A 1 7.64 4.98 18.72
C MET A 1 7.78 4.43 17.28
N PHE A 2 6.67 4.15 16.57
CA PHE A 2 6.68 3.42 15.28
C PHE A 2 6.01 4.18 14.11
N GLY A 3 5.69 5.46 14.28
CA GLY A 3 4.73 6.14 13.39
C GLY A 3 5.27 6.73 12.08
N LEU A 4 6.55 7.12 12.02
CA LEU A 4 7.01 7.99 10.92
C LEU A 4 7.50 7.25 9.66
N GLY A 5 7.87 5.97 9.74
CA GLY A 5 8.59 5.32 8.62
C GLY A 5 7.76 4.40 7.73
N PHE A 6 6.47 4.15 8.01
CA PHE A 6 5.69 3.20 7.22
C PHE A 6 5.34 3.74 5.82
N LEU A 7 5.24 5.06 5.67
CA LEU A 7 4.80 5.75 4.45
C LEU A 7 5.83 6.76 3.91
N GLN A 8 7.04 6.79 4.46
CA GLN A 8 8.08 7.72 4.00
C GLN A 8 9.18 6.97 3.26
N SER A 9 9.16 6.99 1.93
CA SER A 9 10.38 6.79 1.13
C SER A 9 10.20 7.34 -0.29
N PRO A 10 11.24 7.98 -0.86
CA PRO A 10 11.18 8.50 -2.23
C PRO A 10 10.92 7.39 -3.25
N THR A 11 10.25 7.76 -4.34
CA THR A 11 9.92 6.92 -5.50
C THR A 11 11.19 6.33 -6.13
N PHE A 12 11.35 5.01 -6.02
CA PHE A 12 12.29 4.25 -6.84
C PHE A 12 11.71 2.87 -7.13
N THR A 13 11.78 2.47 -8.40
CA THR A 13 11.02 1.35 -8.96
C THR A 13 11.66 0.00 -8.60
N LEU A 14 10.91 -0.89 -7.95
CA LEU A 14 11.26 -2.32 -7.97
C LEU A 14 10.97 -2.88 -9.36
N PRO A 15 11.82 -3.77 -9.91
CA PRO A 15 11.56 -4.36 -11.22
C PRO A 15 10.34 -5.28 -11.12
N PHE A 16 9.18 -4.78 -11.56
CA PHE A 16 8.06 -5.62 -11.97
C PHE A 16 8.50 -6.34 -13.24
N GLU A 17 8.91 -7.61 -13.13
CA GLU A 17 9.09 -8.48 -14.28
C GLU A 17 7.70 -8.80 -14.87
N VAL A 18 7.23 -7.93 -15.76
CA VAL A 18 6.19 -8.28 -16.72
C VAL A 18 6.84 -9.23 -17.70
N SER A 19 6.78 -10.54 -17.39
CA SER A 19 7.27 -11.58 -18.28
C SER A 19 6.59 -11.41 -19.65
N LYS A 20 7.41 -11.07 -20.65
CA LYS A 20 7.02 -10.94 -22.05
C LYS A 20 6.49 -12.28 -22.53
N MET A 21 5.19 -12.36 -22.80
CA MET A 21 4.64 -13.33 -23.73
C MET A 21 5.14 -13.00 -25.13
N CYS A 22 6.14 -13.75 -25.61
CA CYS A 22 6.46 -13.85 -27.03
C CYS A 22 5.35 -14.62 -27.76
N PRO A 23 4.93 -14.17 -28.95
CA PRO A 23 4.63 -15.06 -30.05
C PRO A 23 5.78 -15.04 -31.05
N ALA A 24 6.14 -16.24 -31.50
CA ALA A 24 7.19 -16.51 -32.46
C ALA A 24 6.93 -15.88 -33.84
N ALA A 25 8.06 -15.68 -34.54
CA ALA A 25 8.22 -15.62 -35.99
C ALA A 25 7.64 -14.41 -36.74
N CYS A 26 8.53 -13.52 -37.19
CA CYS A 26 8.77 -13.38 -38.63
C CYS A 26 10.08 -12.63 -38.91
N PHE A 27 10.73 -13.08 -39.97
CA PHE A 27 12.06 -12.69 -40.45
C PHE A 27 12.15 -11.22 -40.90
N GLY A 28 13.36 -10.66 -40.75
CA GLY A 28 13.96 -9.94 -41.87
C GLY A 28 14.38 -8.48 -41.66
N VAL A 29 15.70 -8.30 -41.67
CA VAL A 29 16.43 -7.19 -42.32
C VAL A 29 16.62 -5.87 -41.53
N LYS A 30 17.84 -5.71 -40.98
CA LYS A 30 18.55 -4.42 -40.80
C LYS A 30 19.03 -3.90 -42.18
N PRO A 31 19.13 -2.58 -42.40
CA PRO A 31 20.40 -1.84 -42.20
C PRO A 31 20.12 -0.40 -41.69
N SER A 32 21.02 0.51 -41.33
CA SER A 32 22.46 0.61 -41.03
C SER A 32 22.67 2.04 -40.52
N TYR A 33 23.70 2.24 -39.71
CA TYR A 33 24.27 3.52 -39.32
C TYR A 33 24.78 4.32 -40.54
N GLU A 34 24.55 5.64 -40.58
CA GLU A 34 25.49 6.60 -41.18
C GLU A 34 25.58 7.89 -40.34
N ILE A 35 26.83 8.31 -40.16
CA ILE A 35 27.32 9.52 -39.49
C ILE A 35 27.58 10.54 -40.59
N GLY A 36 27.19 11.81 -40.42
CA GLY A 36 27.59 12.85 -41.37
C GLY A 36 27.11 14.28 -41.08
N ASN A 37 28.03 15.06 -40.50
CA ASN A 37 28.29 16.50 -40.71
C ASN A 37 27.23 17.60 -40.42
N ILE A 38 27.51 18.32 -39.33
CA ILE A 38 27.78 19.77 -39.21
C ILE A 38 27.40 20.63 -40.43
N GLY A 39 26.39 21.48 -40.24
CA GLY A 39 26.06 22.62 -41.09
C GLY A 39 25.36 23.71 -40.27
N SER A 40 26.03 24.84 -40.12
CA SER A 40 25.65 26.06 -39.39
C SER A 40 24.46 26.80 -40.01
N PHE A 41 23.45 27.20 -39.22
CA PHE A 41 22.60 28.36 -39.51
C PHE A 41 22.11 29.06 -38.22
N LEU A 42 22.27 30.39 -38.20
CA LEU A 42 21.99 31.35 -37.12
C LEU A 42 20.47 31.58 -36.88
N PRO A 43 20.06 32.22 -35.77
CA PRO A 43 18.74 32.04 -35.16
C PRO A 43 17.68 33.02 -35.69
N GLN A 44 16.48 32.51 -35.97
CA GLN A 44 15.30 33.34 -36.24
C GLN A 44 14.53 33.58 -34.94
N LYS A 45 14.52 34.84 -34.48
CA LYS A 45 13.58 35.33 -33.46
C LYS A 45 12.18 35.33 -34.07
N CYS A 46 11.24 34.60 -33.47
CA CYS A 46 9.82 34.73 -33.75
C CYS A 46 9.09 35.12 -32.46
N THR A 47 8.77 36.41 -32.34
CA THR A 47 7.86 36.96 -31.33
C THR A 47 6.43 36.62 -31.73
N ARG A 48 5.76 35.76 -30.95
CA ARG A 48 4.30 35.61 -30.96
C ARG A 48 3.76 35.71 -29.54
N SER A 49 3.19 36.87 -29.26
CA SER A 49 2.22 37.09 -28.19
C SER A 49 0.97 36.26 -28.52
N ASN A 50 0.57 35.36 -27.62
CA ASN A 50 -0.77 34.78 -27.62
C ASN A 50 -1.29 34.75 -26.18
N SER A 51 -2.31 35.58 -25.95
CA SER A 51 -3.18 35.56 -24.79
C SER A 51 -3.86 34.19 -24.67
N ILE A 52 -3.69 33.50 -23.54
CA ILE A 52 -4.43 32.28 -23.22
C ILE A 52 -5.69 32.70 -22.46
N ARG A 53 -6.84 32.60 -23.15
CA ARG A 53 -8.17 32.72 -22.58
C ARG A 53 -8.56 31.34 -22.04
N ALA A 54 -8.78 31.22 -20.73
CA ALA A 54 -9.24 29.98 -20.12
C ALA A 54 -10.71 29.74 -20.50
N GLU A 55 -11.00 28.64 -21.21
CA GLU A 55 -12.35 28.13 -21.40
C GLU A 55 -12.64 27.06 -20.34
N VAL A 56 -13.70 27.28 -19.56
CA VAL A 56 -14.20 26.36 -18.54
C VAL A 56 -15.06 25.30 -19.23
N LEU A 57 -14.55 24.08 -19.33
CA LEU A 57 -15.34 22.91 -19.72
C LEU A 57 -16.11 22.40 -18.49
N ILE A 58 -17.43 22.56 -18.50
CA ILE A 58 -18.33 21.99 -17.50
C ILE A 58 -18.53 20.51 -17.83
N ALA A 59 -18.19 19.63 -16.87
CA ALA A 59 -18.38 18.18 -16.99
C ALA A 59 -19.85 17.76 -16.73
N ASP A 60 -20.28 16.70 -17.42
CA ASP A 60 -21.63 16.11 -17.42
C ASP A 60 -21.99 15.42 -16.08
N PRO A 61 -23.11 15.77 -15.41
CA PRO A 61 -23.45 15.29 -14.07
C PRO A 61 -24.21 13.97 -14.12
N LYS A 62 -23.57 12.86 -14.54
CA LYS A 62 -24.17 11.51 -14.42
C LYS A 62 -23.17 10.44 -14.05
N ARG A 63 -22.71 10.45 -12.80
CA ARG A 63 -22.29 9.24 -12.07
C ARG A 63 -23.01 9.24 -10.73
N GLY A 64 -23.69 8.14 -10.41
CA GLY A 64 -24.51 8.02 -9.20
C GLY A 64 -23.74 8.41 -7.94
N GLU A 65 -24.44 9.05 -7.01
CA GLU A 65 -23.92 9.45 -5.70
C GLU A 65 -23.34 8.22 -4.99
N ARG A 66 -22.01 8.19 -4.89
CA ARG A 66 -21.32 7.29 -3.95
C ARG A 66 -21.46 7.93 -2.58
N VAL A 67 -22.38 7.40 -1.79
CA VAL A 67 -22.69 7.88 -0.44
C VAL A 67 -21.52 7.56 0.47
N PHE A 68 -20.94 8.60 1.07
CA PHE A 68 -19.91 8.46 2.10
C PHE A 68 -20.57 8.24 3.47
N PRO A 69 -19.97 7.42 4.35
CA PRO A 69 -20.46 7.24 5.71
C PRO A 69 -20.37 8.55 6.53
N GLU A 70 -21.38 8.82 7.36
CA GLU A 70 -21.49 10.05 8.15
C GLU A 70 -20.68 9.93 9.47
N LEU A 71 -19.80 10.91 9.73
CA LEU A 71 -18.80 10.87 10.80
C LEU A 71 -19.19 11.81 11.95
N THR A 72 -19.31 11.30 13.19
CA THR A 72 -19.43 12.16 14.40
C THR A 72 -18.05 12.60 14.90
N ILE A 73 -17.98 13.67 15.69
CA ILE A 73 -16.82 14.50 16.16
C ILE A 73 -15.57 13.73 16.72
N GLN A 74 -15.60 12.39 16.78
CA GLN A 74 -14.41 11.52 16.94
C GLN A 74 -13.89 10.91 15.61
N GLY A 75 -14.45 11.33 14.48
CA GLY A 75 -13.91 11.19 13.12
C GLY A 75 -13.92 9.79 12.49
N ILE A 76 -14.45 8.76 13.15
CA ILE A 76 -14.50 7.38 12.61
C ILE A 76 -15.83 6.73 13.04
N PRO A 77 -16.70 6.26 12.12
CA PRO A 77 -17.86 5.48 12.48
C PRO A 77 -17.32 4.08 12.79
N ARG A 78 -17.35 3.68 14.06
CA ARG A 78 -16.92 2.33 14.45
C ARG A 78 -17.66 1.24 13.66
N ASP A 79 -18.86 1.56 13.18
CA ASP A 79 -19.77 0.61 12.54
C ASP A 79 -19.50 0.45 11.02
N ASP A 80 -19.05 1.47 10.30
CA ASP A 80 -18.87 1.40 8.84
C ASP A 80 -17.59 0.67 8.39
N PHE A 81 -16.54 0.73 9.21
CA PHE A 81 -15.28 0.03 8.90
C PHE A 81 -15.23 -1.40 9.43
N HIS A 82 -16.29 -1.85 10.12
CA HIS A 82 -16.34 -3.15 10.79
C HIS A 82 -15.12 -3.40 11.70
N ILE A 83 -14.53 -2.34 12.28
CA ILE A 83 -13.32 -2.46 13.12
C ILE A 83 -13.61 -3.38 14.31
N SER A 84 -14.80 -3.29 14.92
CA SER A 84 -15.21 -4.18 16.00
C SER A 84 -15.20 -5.67 15.59
N GLU A 85 -15.60 -5.98 14.36
CA GLU A 85 -15.56 -7.34 13.81
C GLU A 85 -14.12 -7.79 13.54
N ILE A 86 -13.27 -6.92 12.98
CA ILE A 86 -11.84 -7.17 12.78
C ILE A 86 -11.20 -7.48 14.12
N VAL A 87 -11.38 -6.61 15.13
CA VAL A 87 -10.86 -6.81 16.49
C VAL A 87 -11.34 -8.14 17.05
N LYS A 88 -12.63 -8.47 16.91
CA LYS A 88 -13.17 -9.74 17.38
C LYS A 88 -12.48 -10.93 16.73
N LYS A 89 -12.37 -10.96 15.39
CA LYS A 89 -11.71 -12.04 14.65
C LYS A 89 -10.23 -12.16 15.04
N GLN A 90 -9.51 -11.04 15.08
CA GLN A 90 -8.08 -11.06 15.35
C GLN A 90 -7.76 -11.37 16.83
N SER A 91 -8.60 -10.96 17.78
CA SER A 91 -8.42 -11.24 19.21
C SER A 91 -8.87 -12.63 19.64
N GLN A 92 -9.92 -13.19 19.05
CA GLN A 92 -10.43 -14.53 19.41
C GLN A 92 -9.51 -15.66 18.91
N THR A 93 -8.77 -15.40 17.83
CA THR A 93 -7.91 -16.42 17.21
C THR A 93 -6.66 -16.72 18.05
N ASN A 94 -6.24 -15.83 18.97
CA ASN A 94 -5.10 -16.03 19.87
C ASN A 94 -5.20 -17.30 20.74
N GLY A 95 -6.41 -17.76 21.07
CA GLY A 95 -6.62 -19.03 21.78
C GLY A 95 -6.49 -20.28 20.89
N PHE A 96 -6.68 -20.14 19.57
CA PHE A 96 -6.78 -21.24 18.61
C PHE A 96 -5.45 -21.56 17.91
N PHE A 97 -4.48 -20.63 17.87
CA PHE A 97 -3.12 -20.91 17.32
C PHE A 97 -2.38 -22.04 18.04
N ARG A 98 -2.71 -22.31 19.31
CA ARG A 98 -2.11 -23.42 20.06
C ARG A 98 -2.58 -24.81 19.61
N LYS A 99 -3.68 -24.92 18.84
CA LYS A 99 -4.23 -26.22 18.41
C LYS A 99 -4.87 -26.11 17.02
N GLY A 100 -4.01 -26.12 16.01
CA GLY A 100 -4.24 -26.61 14.65
C GLY A 100 -5.56 -26.23 13.95
N SER A 101 -5.51 -25.29 13.01
CA SER A 101 -6.21 -25.36 11.70
C SER A 101 -6.03 -24.06 10.90
N LEU A 102 -4.81 -23.52 10.79
CA LEU A 102 -4.49 -22.64 9.66
C LEU A 102 -3.83 -23.50 8.59
N ARG A 103 -4.28 -23.36 7.34
CA ARG A 103 -3.75 -24.09 6.20
C ARG A 103 -2.24 -23.86 6.19
N LYS A 104 -1.48 -24.88 6.57
CA LYS A 104 -0.02 -24.81 6.66
C LYS A 104 0.48 -24.67 5.23
N VAL A 105 0.84 -23.45 4.83
CA VAL A 105 1.43 -23.24 3.51
C VAL A 105 2.84 -23.80 3.60
N ASN A 106 3.07 -24.90 2.89
CA ASN A 106 4.29 -25.68 3.05
C ASN A 106 5.31 -25.22 2.01
N PHE A 107 5.92 -24.06 2.26
CA PHE A 107 7.02 -23.57 1.44
C PHE A 107 8.34 -24.24 1.84
N ASN A 108 9.28 -24.30 0.90
CA ASN A 108 10.65 -24.70 1.22
C ASN A 108 11.25 -23.70 2.24
N PRO A 109 11.85 -24.15 3.36
CA PRO A 109 12.40 -23.26 4.39
C PRO A 109 13.48 -22.29 3.87
N MET A 110 14.35 -22.72 2.95
CA MET A 110 15.37 -21.85 2.38
C MET A 110 14.74 -20.75 1.52
N PHE A 111 13.71 -21.11 0.73
CA PHE A 111 12.96 -20.14 -0.07
C PHE A 111 12.25 -19.10 0.81
N LEU A 112 11.66 -19.51 1.93
CA LEU A 112 11.08 -18.57 2.88
C LEU A 112 12.13 -17.66 3.53
N GLU A 113 13.30 -18.19 3.84
CA GLU A 113 14.40 -17.39 4.38
C GLU A 113 14.81 -16.30 3.39
N GLU A 114 15.00 -16.66 2.12
CA GLU A 114 15.31 -15.71 1.04
C GLU A 114 14.20 -14.67 0.85
N ALA A 115 12.93 -15.10 0.92
CA ALA A 115 11.77 -14.22 0.84
C ALA A 115 11.78 -13.17 1.96
N TYR A 116 11.93 -13.58 3.22
CA TYR A 116 12.01 -12.65 4.35
C TYR A 116 13.26 -11.78 4.32
N GLN A 117 14.40 -12.32 3.87
CA GLN A 117 15.63 -11.54 3.69
C GLN A 117 15.43 -10.45 2.63
N ARG A 118 14.71 -10.74 1.54
CA ARG A 118 14.35 -9.72 0.56
C ARG A 118 13.43 -8.66 1.16
N CYS A 119 12.45 -9.06 1.97
CA CYS A 119 11.61 -8.10 2.69
C CYS A 119 12.42 -7.22 3.65
N GLN A 120 13.38 -7.80 4.35
CA GLN A 120 14.29 -7.07 5.24
C GLN A 120 15.08 -6.00 4.49
N ILE A 121 15.68 -6.37 3.34
CA ILE A 121 16.49 -5.45 2.53
C ILE A 121 15.64 -4.26 2.08
N ILE A 122 14.44 -4.51 1.54
CA ILE A 122 13.52 -3.45 1.10
C ILE A 122 13.13 -2.57 2.30
N CYS A 123 12.74 -3.16 3.43
CA CYS A 123 12.38 -2.39 4.61
C CYS A 123 13.54 -1.52 5.13
N ALA A 124 14.78 -2.04 5.12
CA ALA A 124 15.96 -1.31 5.58
C ALA A 124 16.37 -0.16 4.65
N GLU A 125 16.16 -0.34 3.34
CA GLU A 125 16.49 0.65 2.31
C GLU A 125 15.52 1.85 2.38
N TYR A 126 14.23 1.56 2.42
CA TYR A 126 13.17 2.55 2.22
C TYR A 126 12.69 3.15 3.56
N ALA A 127 12.63 2.37 4.64
CA ALA A 127 12.05 2.82 5.92
C ALA A 127 13.06 2.76 7.08
N LYS A 128 14.18 3.50 7.00
CA LYS A 128 15.32 3.40 7.94
C LYS A 128 14.95 3.49 9.43
N THR A 129 14.14 4.49 9.81
CA THR A 129 13.73 4.70 11.22
C THR A 129 12.80 3.59 11.71
N PHE A 130 11.87 3.18 10.86
CA PHE A 130 10.96 2.08 11.13
C PHE A 130 11.70 0.74 11.24
N TYR A 131 12.59 0.46 10.29
CA TYR A 131 13.47 -0.71 10.29
C TYR A 131 14.27 -0.79 11.60
N LEU A 132 14.87 0.31 12.04
CA LEU A 132 15.57 0.36 13.33
C LEU A 132 14.64 0.00 14.50
N GLY A 133 13.40 0.50 14.49
CA GLY A 133 12.40 0.14 15.49
C GLY A 133 12.07 -1.37 15.50
N THR A 134 11.98 -2.01 14.32
CA THR A 134 11.67 -3.45 14.23
C THR A 134 12.71 -4.34 14.90
N ARG A 135 13.95 -3.85 15.07
CA ARG A 135 15.04 -4.55 15.77
C ARG A 135 14.78 -4.75 17.26
N LEU A 136 13.78 -4.07 17.83
CA LEU A 136 13.33 -4.26 19.21
C LEU A 136 12.34 -5.43 19.36
N MET A 137 11.92 -6.04 18.25
CA MET A 137 10.99 -7.17 18.23
C MET A 137 11.72 -8.51 18.23
N THR A 138 10.99 -9.60 18.49
CA THR A 138 11.50 -10.95 18.24
C THR A 138 11.71 -11.18 16.75
N GLU A 139 12.59 -12.12 16.41
CA GLU A 139 12.89 -12.45 15.01
C GLU A 139 11.66 -12.88 14.20
N GLU A 140 10.72 -13.59 14.82
CA GLU A 140 9.48 -13.98 14.16
C GLU A 140 8.61 -12.77 13.81
N ARG A 141 8.49 -11.81 14.74
CA ARG A 141 7.65 -10.62 14.58
C ARG A 141 8.27 -9.60 13.64
N GLN A 142 9.60 -9.38 13.69
CA GLN A 142 10.26 -8.47 12.75
C GLN A 142 10.03 -8.94 11.31
N ARG A 143 10.14 -10.26 11.03
CA ARG A 143 9.97 -10.86 9.71
C ARG A 143 8.56 -10.61 9.17
N ALA A 144 7.55 -10.85 10.01
CA ALA A 144 6.15 -10.59 9.70
C ALA A 144 5.89 -9.10 9.41
N ILE A 145 6.43 -8.19 10.24
CA ILE A 145 6.30 -6.76 10.01
C ILE A 145 6.97 -6.32 8.70
N TRP A 146 8.13 -6.85 8.34
CA TRP A 146 8.77 -6.55 7.06
C TRP A 146 7.93 -7.03 5.86
N ALA A 147 7.30 -8.20 5.95
CA ALA A 147 6.41 -8.68 4.90
C ALA A 147 5.18 -7.77 4.72
N ILE A 148 4.57 -7.32 5.82
CA ILE A 148 3.46 -6.35 5.78
C ILE A 148 3.92 -5.02 5.17
N TYR A 149 5.06 -4.48 5.61
CA TYR A 149 5.63 -3.24 5.08
C TYR A 149 5.84 -3.32 3.57
N VAL A 150 6.44 -4.41 3.09
CA VAL A 150 6.67 -4.60 1.65
C VAL A 150 5.36 -4.69 0.87
N TRP A 151 4.34 -5.35 1.40
CA TRP A 151 3.03 -5.37 0.74
C TRP A 151 2.40 -3.98 0.66
N CYS A 152 2.45 -3.20 1.75
CA CYS A 152 1.96 -1.81 1.77
C CYS A 152 2.69 -0.96 0.74
N ARG A 153 4.04 -1.03 0.70
CA ARG A 153 4.84 -0.28 -0.27
C ARG A 153 4.54 -0.68 -1.72
N ARG A 154 4.38 -1.97 -2.00
CA ARG A 154 4.01 -2.44 -3.35
C ARG A 154 2.62 -1.99 -3.76
N THR A 155 1.73 -1.77 -2.78
CA THR A 155 0.37 -1.28 -3.00
C THR A 155 0.39 0.21 -3.35
N ASP A 156 1.17 0.99 -2.61
CA ASP A 156 1.45 2.42 -2.82
C ASP A 156 2.13 2.70 -4.18
N GLU A 157 3.17 1.92 -4.51
CA GLU A 157 3.88 2.00 -5.80
C GLU A 157 3.01 1.69 -7.02
N LEU A 158 1.82 1.10 -6.84
CA LEU A 158 0.85 1.06 -7.92
C LEU A 158 0.49 2.50 -8.26
N VAL A 159 -0.14 3.25 -7.37
CA VAL A 159 -0.66 4.59 -7.72
C VAL A 159 0.40 5.67 -7.86
N ASP A 160 1.57 5.53 -7.23
CA ASP A 160 2.65 6.54 -7.25
C ASP A 160 3.80 6.20 -8.21
N GLY A 161 3.73 5.06 -8.89
CA GLY A 161 4.79 4.61 -9.80
C GLY A 161 4.91 5.47 -11.06
N PRO A 162 6.00 5.35 -11.84
CA PRO A 162 6.18 6.07 -13.11
C PRO A 162 5.13 5.75 -14.19
N ASN A 163 4.26 4.78 -13.94
CA ASN A 163 3.13 4.41 -14.81
C ASN A 163 1.77 4.84 -14.24
N ALA A 164 1.73 5.61 -13.14
CA ALA A 164 0.53 6.09 -12.44
C ALA A 164 -0.54 6.64 -13.39
N ASP A 165 -0.15 7.47 -14.34
CA ASP A 165 -1.02 8.11 -15.34
C ASP A 165 -1.80 7.11 -16.22
N TYR A 166 -1.36 5.84 -16.28
CA TYR A 166 -1.94 4.78 -17.09
C TYR A 166 -2.59 3.67 -16.25
N ILE A 167 -2.67 3.85 -14.93
CA ILE A 167 -3.23 2.83 -14.05
C ILE A 167 -4.73 2.84 -14.15
N SER A 168 -5.20 1.88 -14.95
CA SER A 168 -6.59 1.49 -14.99
C SER A 168 -7.00 0.89 -13.63
N SER A 169 -8.26 1.12 -13.24
CA SER A 169 -8.93 0.39 -12.15
C SER A 169 -8.68 -1.12 -12.18
N THR A 170 -8.47 -1.68 -13.38
CA THR A 170 -8.14 -3.10 -13.58
C THR A 170 -6.84 -3.56 -12.94
N ALA A 171 -5.86 -2.67 -12.70
CA ALA A 171 -4.62 -3.03 -12.00
C ALA A 171 -4.87 -3.22 -10.49
N LEU A 172 -5.65 -2.32 -9.87
CA LEU A 172 -6.04 -2.43 -8.47
C LEU A 172 -6.98 -3.63 -8.25
N ASP A 173 -7.85 -3.94 -9.22
CA ASP A 173 -8.69 -5.14 -9.17
C ASP A 173 -7.86 -6.43 -9.18
N ARG A 174 -6.85 -6.52 -10.07
CA ARG A 174 -5.90 -7.65 -10.07
C ARG A 174 -5.07 -7.72 -8.80
N TRP A 175 -4.70 -6.57 -8.23
CA TRP A 175 -3.95 -6.52 -6.97
C TRP A 175 -4.80 -7.01 -5.80
N GLU A 176 -6.09 -6.67 -5.78
CA GLU A 176 -7.04 -7.21 -4.80
C GLU A 176 -7.20 -8.72 -4.95
N GLU A 177 -7.41 -9.23 -6.16
CA GLU A 177 -7.46 -10.69 -6.44
C GLU A 177 -6.19 -11.40 -5.97
N ARG A 178 -5.02 -10.82 -6.27
CA ARG A 178 -3.72 -11.34 -5.84
C ARG A 178 -3.60 -11.34 -4.31
N THR A 179 -4.12 -10.31 -3.65
CA THR A 179 -4.16 -10.24 -2.18
C THR A 179 -5.05 -11.34 -1.61
N GLU A 180 -6.21 -11.64 -2.22
CA GLU A 180 -7.02 -12.79 -1.83
C GLU A 180 -6.29 -14.13 -2.00
N ASP A 181 -5.54 -14.28 -3.09
CA ASP A 181 -4.74 -15.47 -3.35
C ASP A 181 -3.64 -15.67 -2.29
N ILE A 182 -2.97 -14.61 -1.86
CA ILE A 182 -2.01 -14.64 -0.74
C ILE A 182 -2.68 -15.18 0.53
N PHE A 183 -3.85 -14.65 0.90
CA PHE A 183 -4.61 -15.10 2.08
C PHE A 183 -5.14 -16.54 1.93
N ARG A 184 -5.28 -17.04 0.71
CA ARG A 184 -5.61 -18.44 0.41
C ARG A 184 -4.39 -19.36 0.33
N GLY A 185 -3.18 -18.83 0.54
CA GLY A 185 -1.92 -19.57 0.50
C GLY A 185 -1.38 -19.83 -0.91
N ARG A 186 -1.73 -19.00 -1.89
CA ARG A 186 -1.31 -19.08 -3.29
C ARG A 186 -0.50 -17.83 -3.67
N PRO A 187 0.75 -17.69 -3.23
CA PRO A 187 1.57 -16.54 -3.60
C PRO A 187 1.95 -16.60 -5.07
N TYR A 188 2.07 -15.42 -5.71
CA TYR A 188 2.55 -15.32 -7.08
C TYR A 188 4.09 -15.21 -7.16
N ASP A 189 4.72 -14.55 -6.17
CA ASP A 189 6.18 -14.40 -6.09
C ASP A 189 6.74 -14.61 -4.67
N MET A 190 8.04 -14.36 -4.47
CA MET A 190 8.70 -14.55 -3.18
C MET A 190 8.19 -13.60 -2.09
N LEU A 191 7.84 -12.35 -2.43
CA LEU A 191 7.37 -11.36 -1.45
C LEU A 191 5.96 -11.71 -0.98
N ASP A 192 5.14 -12.19 -1.91
CA ASP A 192 3.84 -12.78 -1.60
C ASP A 192 3.96 -14.01 -0.70
N ALA A 193 4.98 -14.85 -0.92
CA ALA A 193 5.21 -16.04 -0.10
C ALA A 193 5.55 -15.68 1.35
N ALA A 194 6.35 -14.63 1.57
CA ALA A 194 6.60 -14.11 2.92
C ALA A 194 5.31 -13.63 3.60
N LEU A 195 4.44 -12.91 2.88
CA LEU A 195 3.16 -12.48 3.43
C LEU A 195 2.20 -13.65 3.65
N ALA A 196 2.13 -14.63 2.74
CA ALA A 196 1.30 -15.82 2.89
C ALA A 196 1.71 -16.66 4.12
N ASP A 197 3.02 -16.82 4.34
CA ASP A 197 3.55 -17.45 5.55
C ASP A 197 3.21 -16.63 6.81
N THR A 198 3.32 -15.30 6.75
CA THR A 198 2.93 -14.39 7.84
C THR A 198 1.44 -14.54 8.20
N VAL A 199 0.55 -14.50 7.21
CA VAL A 199 -0.91 -14.70 7.40
C VAL A 199 -1.22 -16.08 7.99
N SER A 200 -0.41 -17.10 7.71
CA SER A 200 -0.59 -18.43 8.30
C SER A 200 -0.17 -18.52 9.77
N LYS A 201 0.67 -17.60 10.25
CA LYS A 201 1.24 -17.57 11.61
C LYS A 201 0.57 -16.59 12.55
N PHE A 202 0.01 -15.51 12.01
CA PHE A 202 -0.61 -14.43 12.78
C PHE A 202 -2.09 -14.26 12.41
N PRO A 203 -2.95 -13.79 13.34
CA PRO A 203 -4.37 -13.62 13.06
C PRO A 203 -4.62 -12.31 12.31
N LEU A 204 -4.22 -12.29 11.04
CA LEU A 204 -4.48 -11.17 10.15
C LEU A 204 -5.84 -11.36 9.47
N ASP A 205 -6.71 -10.37 9.59
CA ASP A 205 -7.90 -10.27 8.76
C ASP A 205 -7.54 -9.61 7.42
N ILE A 206 -8.21 -10.00 6.34
CA ILE A 206 -7.96 -9.45 5.01
C ILE A 206 -8.57 -8.05 4.82
N LYS A 207 -9.57 -7.67 5.63
CA LYS A 207 -10.31 -6.41 5.49
C LYS A 207 -9.40 -5.18 5.51
N PRO A 208 -8.43 -5.01 6.45
CA PRO A 208 -7.49 -3.90 6.39
C PRO A 208 -6.70 -3.82 5.07
N PHE A 209 -6.36 -4.96 4.46
CA PHE A 209 -5.64 -5.01 3.19
C PHE A 209 -6.53 -4.52 2.05
N LYS A 210 -7.78 -5.00 1.99
CA LYS A 210 -8.76 -4.51 1.00
C LYS A 210 -9.07 -3.03 1.18
N ASP A 211 -9.18 -2.58 2.43
CA ASP A 211 -9.40 -1.17 2.76
C ASP A 211 -8.26 -0.29 2.28
N MET A 212 -7.00 -0.70 2.46
CA MET A 212 -5.86 0.05 1.93
C MET A 212 -5.91 0.14 0.39
N ILE A 213 -6.29 -0.94 -0.30
CA ILE A 213 -6.48 -0.91 -1.76
C ILE A 213 -7.60 0.07 -2.16
N GLU A 214 -8.67 0.17 -1.36
CA GLU A 214 -9.71 1.18 -1.59
C GLU A 214 -9.18 2.60 -1.42
N GLY A 215 -8.28 2.84 -0.45
CA GLY A 215 -7.54 4.09 -0.34
C GLY A 215 -6.80 4.44 -1.62
N MET A 216 -6.03 3.50 -2.17
CA MET A 216 -5.35 3.70 -3.45
C MET A 216 -6.32 3.96 -4.61
N ARG A 217 -7.51 3.34 -4.60
CA ARG A 217 -8.55 3.65 -5.59
C ARG A 217 -9.01 5.09 -5.47
N MET A 218 -9.11 5.66 -4.26
CA MET A 218 -9.47 7.06 -4.06
C MET A 218 -8.46 8.01 -4.72
N ASP A 219 -7.15 7.72 -4.59
CA ASP A 219 -6.08 8.55 -5.17
C ASP A 219 -6.17 8.68 -6.69
N THR A 220 -6.73 7.69 -7.38
CA THR A 220 -6.87 7.71 -8.85
C THR A 220 -7.88 8.74 -9.38
N TRP A 221 -8.80 9.24 -8.55
CA TRP A 221 -9.87 10.15 -9.02
C TRP A 221 -10.17 11.32 -8.09
N LYS A 222 -9.65 11.33 -6.85
CA LYS A 222 -9.93 12.36 -5.86
C LYS A 222 -8.66 13.09 -5.46
N SER A 223 -8.61 14.38 -5.77
CA SER A 223 -7.48 15.26 -5.43
C SER A 223 -7.80 16.33 -4.40
N ARG A 224 -9.08 16.46 -4.00
CA ARG A 224 -9.52 17.44 -2.99
C ARG A 224 -10.56 16.84 -2.08
N TYR A 225 -10.42 17.14 -0.79
CA TYR A 225 -11.31 16.73 0.28
C TYR A 225 -12.18 17.92 0.71
N GLU A 226 -13.49 17.71 0.79
CA GLU A 226 -14.46 18.78 1.07
C GLU A 226 -14.46 19.22 2.53
N ASN A 227 -14.18 18.28 3.44
CA ASN A 227 -14.19 18.49 4.88
C ASN A 227 -13.15 17.59 5.57
N PHE A 228 -12.96 17.82 6.86
CA PHE A 228 -11.96 17.09 7.64
C PHE A 228 -12.33 15.62 7.81
N GLU A 229 -13.62 15.33 7.89
CA GLU A 229 -14.18 13.98 8.00
C GLU A 229 -13.76 13.13 6.79
N GLU A 230 -13.89 13.66 5.58
CA GLU A 230 -13.48 12.99 4.35
C GLU A 230 -11.96 12.78 4.28
N LEU A 231 -11.18 13.76 4.75
CA LEU A 231 -9.72 13.62 4.85
C LEU A 231 -9.33 12.56 5.88
N CYS A 232 -10.01 12.51 7.02
CA CYS A 232 -9.81 11.48 8.04
C CYS A 232 -10.12 10.08 7.52
N LEU A 233 -11.18 9.95 6.71
CA LEU A 233 -11.51 8.69 6.04
C LEU A 233 -10.38 8.24 5.11
N TYR A 234 -9.86 9.15 4.30
CA TYR A 234 -8.69 8.86 3.47
C TYR A 234 -7.49 8.40 4.31
N CYS A 235 -7.16 9.14 5.39
CA CYS A 235 -6.08 8.78 6.29
C CYS A 235 -6.30 7.41 6.98
N TYR A 236 -7.55 7.04 7.26
CA TYR A 236 -7.88 5.71 7.74
C TYR A 236 -7.47 4.65 6.70
N TYR A 237 -7.88 4.80 5.44
CA TYR A 237 -7.61 3.82 4.40
C TYR A 237 -6.11 3.63 4.16
N VAL A 238 -5.36 4.71 3.98
CA VAL A 238 -3.94 4.62 3.57
C VAL A 238 -2.96 4.42 4.74
N ALA A 239 -3.37 4.73 5.98
CA ALA A 239 -2.47 4.65 7.14
C ALA A 239 -3.08 4.01 8.39
N GLY A 240 -4.38 4.23 8.66
CA GLY A 240 -5.08 3.60 9.79
C GLY A 240 -5.14 2.07 9.67
N THR A 241 -5.38 1.57 8.46
CA THR A 241 -5.39 0.13 8.13
C THR A 241 -4.08 -0.58 8.48
N VAL A 242 -2.94 0.09 8.31
CA VAL A 242 -1.60 -0.42 8.69
C VAL A 242 -1.54 -0.72 10.19
N GLY A 243 -2.19 0.10 11.02
CA GLY A 243 -2.36 -0.16 12.45
C GLY A 243 -3.09 -1.47 12.71
N LEU A 244 -4.19 -1.72 11.98
CA LEU A 244 -4.99 -2.95 12.09
C LEU A 244 -4.21 -4.20 11.64
N MET A 245 -3.33 -4.06 10.65
CA MET A 245 -2.42 -5.14 10.20
C MET A 245 -1.31 -5.43 11.22
N SER A 246 -0.83 -4.40 11.92
CA SER A 246 0.36 -4.50 12.78
C SER A 246 0.07 -5.04 14.18
N VAL A 247 -1.09 -4.69 14.77
CA VAL A 247 -1.45 -5.09 16.15
C VAL A 247 -1.43 -6.62 16.36
N PRO A 248 -1.99 -7.47 15.47
CA PRO A 248 -1.91 -8.93 15.60
C PRO A 248 -0.48 -9.48 15.68
N VAL A 249 0.45 -8.85 14.96
CA VAL A 249 1.87 -9.27 14.93
C VAL A 249 2.61 -8.82 16.17
N MET A 250 2.39 -7.58 16.61
CA MET A 250 2.97 -7.05 17.85
C MET A 250 2.42 -7.78 19.08
N GLY A 251 1.17 -8.22 19.03
CA GLY A 251 0.47 -8.86 20.12
C GLY A 251 0.07 -7.88 21.22
N ILE A 252 -0.86 -8.34 22.06
CA ILE A 252 -1.32 -7.62 23.24
C ILE A 252 -0.82 -8.38 24.47
N ALA A 253 -0.21 -7.66 25.41
CA ALA A 253 0.30 -8.24 26.64
C ALA A 253 -0.85 -8.92 27.42
N PRO A 254 -0.71 -10.17 27.89
CA PRO A 254 -1.77 -10.88 28.60
C PRO A 254 -2.31 -10.16 29.84
N GLU A 255 -1.45 -9.38 30.49
CA GLU A 255 -1.71 -8.57 31.69
C GLU A 255 -2.25 -7.16 31.38
N SER A 256 -2.43 -6.82 30.11
CA SER A 256 -2.97 -5.52 29.70
C SER A 256 -4.35 -5.29 30.30
N ALA A 257 -4.49 -4.23 31.11
CA ALA A 257 -5.79 -3.77 31.61
C ALA A 257 -6.62 -3.06 30.53
N VAL A 258 -6.01 -2.73 29.39
CA VAL A 258 -6.67 -2.05 28.27
C VAL A 258 -7.31 -3.09 27.36
N SER A 259 -8.58 -2.87 27.01
CA SER A 259 -9.32 -3.75 26.09
C SER A 259 -8.63 -3.84 24.72
N SER A 260 -8.76 -4.99 24.04
CA SER A 260 -8.24 -5.10 22.67
C SER A 260 -8.78 -4.00 21.76
N GLN A 261 -10.08 -3.71 21.85
CA GLN A 261 -10.71 -2.67 21.05
C GLN A 261 -9.99 -1.33 21.19
N SER A 262 -9.72 -0.89 22.43
CA SER A 262 -9.03 0.37 22.68
C SER A 262 -7.61 0.40 22.13
N ILE A 263 -6.90 -0.74 22.12
CA ILE A 263 -5.56 -0.86 21.53
C ILE A 263 -5.61 -0.72 20.01
N TYR A 264 -6.58 -1.38 19.37
CA TYR A 264 -6.78 -1.25 17.92
C TYR A 264 -7.21 0.16 17.52
N ASP A 265 -8.12 0.79 18.26
CA ASP A 265 -8.52 2.18 18.04
C ASP A 265 -7.29 3.11 18.13
N ALA A 266 -6.45 2.93 19.17
CA ALA A 266 -5.23 3.71 19.32
C ALA A 266 -4.23 3.49 18.17
N ALA A 267 -4.12 2.27 17.65
CA ALA A 267 -3.28 1.97 16.49
C ALA A 267 -3.79 2.66 15.22
N VAL A 268 -5.12 2.67 15.00
CA VAL A 268 -5.75 3.38 13.88
C VAL A 268 -5.50 4.89 14.00
N TYR A 269 -5.75 5.48 15.17
CA TYR A 269 -5.53 6.92 15.38
C TYR A 269 -4.06 7.31 15.24
N LEU A 270 -3.14 6.44 15.65
CA LEU A 270 -1.71 6.66 15.41
C LEU A 270 -1.42 6.71 13.91
N GLY A 271 -1.95 5.76 13.13
CA GLY A 271 -1.83 5.76 11.66
C GLY A 271 -2.35 7.05 11.03
N ILE A 272 -3.59 7.44 11.38
CA ILE A 272 -4.22 8.68 10.90
C ILE A 272 -3.37 9.90 11.27
N GLY A 273 -2.91 10.01 12.51
CA GLY A 273 -2.08 11.13 12.98
C GLY A 273 -0.77 11.25 12.21
N ASN A 274 -0.12 10.12 11.88
CA ASN A 274 1.09 10.14 11.06
C ASN A 274 0.79 10.60 9.63
N GLN A 275 -0.34 10.17 9.04
CA GLN A 275 -0.69 10.57 7.68
C GLN A 275 -1.05 12.06 7.59
N LEU A 276 -1.80 12.57 8.56
CA LEU A 276 -2.04 14.01 8.66
C LEU A 276 -0.73 14.79 8.82
N THR A 277 0.23 14.25 9.56
CA THR A 277 1.56 14.87 9.70
C THR A 277 2.34 14.86 8.37
N ASN A 278 2.25 13.78 7.60
CA ASN A 278 2.86 13.71 6.26
C ASN A 278 2.25 14.75 5.32
N ILE A 279 0.92 14.78 5.21
CA ILE A 279 0.19 15.76 4.39
C ILE A 279 0.60 17.19 4.77
N LEU A 280 0.66 17.51 6.07
CA LEU A 280 1.05 18.85 6.54
C LEU A 280 2.51 19.21 6.24
N ARG A 281 3.41 18.22 6.24
CA ARG A 281 4.82 18.43 5.90
C ARG A 281 5.00 18.73 4.41
N ASP A 282 4.23 18.03 3.57
CA ASP A 282 4.42 18.02 2.12
C ASP A 282 3.56 19.09 1.40
N VAL A 283 2.85 19.94 2.17
CA VAL A 283 2.16 21.14 1.67
C VAL A 283 3.12 22.03 0.89
N GLY A 284 2.84 22.21 -0.41
CA GLY A 284 3.62 23.04 -1.33
C GLY A 284 4.53 22.27 -2.27
N GLU A 285 4.74 20.97 -2.03
CA GLU A 285 5.30 20.02 -2.99
C GLU A 285 4.18 19.27 -3.75
N GLU A 286 3.04 19.06 -3.08
CA GLU A 286 1.80 18.43 -3.59
C GLU A 286 0.67 19.43 -3.92
#